data_AF-A0A7V5WP87-F1
#
_entry.id   AF-A0A7V5WP87-F1
#
_cell.length_a   1.000
_cell.length_b   1.000
_cell.length_c   1.000
_cell.angle_alpha   90.00
_cell.angle_beta   90.00
_cell.angle_gamma   90.00
#
_symmetry.space_group_name_H-M   'P 1'
#
loop_
_entity.id
_entity.type
_entity.pdbx_description
1 polymer ?
#
loop_
_entity_poly.entity_id
_entity_poly.type
_entity_poly.pdbx_seq_one_letter_code
_entity_poly.pdbx_strand_id
1 'polypeptide(L)'
;MQAREQIEVMAPVGSWESLAAAIQAKADAIYFGIEQLNMRARSSNNFTTEDLKEIVKRCQKNNIKTYLTINTILYDHDLNLMKSIMRTAKEAGVSAAIIMDQAAIQYAREVGLPVHISTQLNITNIETVKFYAMFSDVMVLARELTLAQVKRITETIDKENITGPSGEKVRIEVFVHGALCMAVSGKCYMSLSTH
;
A
#
# COMPACT_ATOMS: atom_id res chain seq x y z
N MET A 1 -7.08 25.39 12.91
CA MET A 1 -5.72 24.90 12.59
C MET A 1 -5.59 23.38 12.80
N GLN A 2 -6.64 22.60 12.48
CA GLN A 2 -6.77 21.16 12.81
C GLN A 2 -6.57 20.19 11.62
N ALA A 3 -6.40 20.69 10.38
CA ALA A 3 -6.44 19.85 9.19
C ALA A 3 -5.17 18.99 8.96
N ARG A 4 -4.04 19.32 9.61
CA ARG A 4 -2.75 18.66 9.33
C ARG A 4 -2.55 17.37 10.13
N GLU A 5 -3.26 17.18 11.25
CA GLU A 5 -3.11 15.97 12.09
C GLU A 5 -3.82 14.73 11.52
N GLN A 6 -4.67 14.90 10.48
CA GLN A 6 -5.44 13.79 9.89
C GLN A 6 -4.87 13.26 8.57
N ILE A 7 -3.86 13.92 7.98
CA ILE A 7 -3.36 13.57 6.65
C ILE A 7 -1.93 13.03 6.78
N GLU A 8 -1.75 11.79 6.33
CA GLU A 8 -0.44 11.14 6.25
C GLU A 8 0.17 11.37 4.86
N VAL A 9 1.34 12.00 4.79
CA VAL A 9 2.11 12.15 3.55
C VAL A 9 3.12 11.01 3.45
N MET A 10 2.91 10.15 2.45
CA MET A 10 3.75 9.00 2.20
C MET A 10 4.72 9.24 1.03
N ALA A 11 6.01 8.99 1.25
CA ALA A 11 7.05 9.14 0.23
C ALA A 11 7.48 7.80 -0.40
N PRO A 12 7.67 7.73 -1.73
CA PRO A 12 8.33 6.59 -2.38
C PRO A 12 9.81 6.54 -2.02
N VAL A 13 10.30 5.39 -1.58
CA VAL A 13 11.72 5.16 -1.30
C VAL A 13 12.20 3.93 -2.08
N GLY A 14 13.29 4.10 -2.83
CA GLY A 14 13.91 3.03 -3.62
C GLY A 14 15.41 2.88 -3.41
N SER A 15 16.01 3.71 -2.57
CA SER A 15 17.44 3.68 -2.23
C SER A 15 17.70 4.34 -0.88
N TRP A 16 18.89 4.14 -0.31
CA TRP A 16 19.33 4.79 0.92
C TRP A 16 19.33 6.32 0.85
N GLU A 17 19.65 6.89 -0.32
CA GLU A 17 19.63 8.33 -0.55
C GLU A 17 18.19 8.86 -0.53
N SER A 18 17.26 8.18 -1.20
CA SER A 18 15.84 8.54 -1.16
C SER A 18 15.24 8.40 0.24
N LEU A 19 15.72 7.43 1.04
CA LEU A 19 15.32 7.26 2.43
C LEU A 19 15.80 8.45 3.28
N ALA A 20 17.07 8.83 3.12
CA ALA A 20 17.62 9.99 3.81
C ALA A 20 16.88 11.28 3.46
N ALA A 21 16.53 11.46 2.17
CA ALA A 21 15.73 12.60 1.71
C ALA A 21 14.32 12.60 2.32
N ALA A 22 13.63 11.45 2.36
CA ALA A 22 12.30 11.34 2.97
C ALA A 22 12.33 11.65 4.48
N ILE A 23 13.35 11.18 5.18
CA ILE A 23 13.58 11.51 6.60
C ILE A 23 13.82 13.01 6.79
N GLN A 24 14.70 13.60 5.98
CA GLN A 24 15.00 15.04 6.07
C GLN A 24 13.77 15.90 5.74
N ALA A 25 12.95 15.46 4.80
CA ALA A 25 11.69 16.10 4.43
C ALA A 25 10.57 15.90 5.48
N LYS A 26 10.78 15.05 6.50
CA LYS A 26 9.80 14.71 7.53
C LYS A 26 8.51 14.13 6.96
N ALA A 27 8.64 13.18 6.03
CA ALA A 27 7.49 12.38 5.58
C ALA A 27 6.87 11.61 6.76
N ASP A 28 5.55 11.45 6.76
CA ASP A 28 4.84 10.72 7.81
C ASP A 28 4.99 9.20 7.64
N ALA A 29 5.11 8.77 6.38
CA ALA A 29 5.33 7.37 6.02
C ALA A 29 6.24 7.25 4.79
N ILE A 30 6.81 6.06 4.62
CA ILE A 30 7.47 5.66 3.38
C ILE A 30 6.86 4.37 2.85
N TYR A 31 6.86 4.21 1.53
CA TYR A 31 6.70 2.90 0.92
C TYR A 31 7.94 2.52 0.13
N PHE A 32 8.30 1.24 0.20
CA PHE A 32 9.46 0.68 -0.48
C PHE A 32 9.20 -0.76 -0.87
N GLY A 33 9.90 -1.22 -1.89
CA GLY A 33 9.93 -2.64 -2.27
C GLY A 33 11.24 -3.27 -1.85
N ILE A 34 11.23 -4.59 -1.70
CA ILE A 34 12.45 -5.39 -1.57
C ILE A 34 12.54 -6.39 -2.70
N GLU A 35 13.76 -6.69 -3.12
CA GLU A 35 14.09 -7.78 -4.04
C GLU A 35 13.20 -7.82 -5.31
N GLN A 36 12.80 -9.01 -5.76
CA GLN A 36 12.09 -9.24 -7.02
C GLN A 36 10.56 -9.05 -6.95
N LEU A 37 9.98 -8.89 -5.76
CA LEU A 37 8.52 -8.81 -5.58
C LEU A 37 7.94 -7.38 -5.68
N ASN A 38 8.68 -6.48 -6.31
CA ASN A 38 8.22 -5.13 -6.60
C ASN A 38 8.50 -4.72 -8.04
N MET A 39 7.60 -3.96 -8.65
CA MET A 39 7.73 -3.56 -10.06
C MET A 39 8.89 -2.58 -10.34
N ARG A 40 9.51 -2.00 -9.29
CA ARG A 40 10.68 -1.11 -9.42
C ARG A 40 12.01 -1.84 -9.29
N ALA A 41 12.00 -3.17 -9.11
CA ALA A 41 13.18 -3.99 -8.91
C ALA A 41 14.22 -3.88 -10.04
N ARG A 42 13.83 -3.43 -11.24
CA ARG A 42 14.73 -3.28 -12.38
C ARG A 42 15.37 -1.89 -12.52
N SER A 43 14.98 -0.92 -11.69
CA SER A 43 15.32 0.51 -11.87
C SER A 43 16.04 1.16 -10.69
N SER A 44 16.32 0.43 -9.61
CA SER A 44 16.93 0.98 -8.39
C SER A 44 17.97 0.05 -7.75
N ASN A 45 18.90 0.63 -6.98
CA ASN A 45 19.69 -0.09 -5.98
C ASN A 45 18.73 -0.62 -4.90
N ASN A 46 18.15 -1.80 -5.13
CA ASN A 46 17.05 -2.29 -4.31
C ASN A 46 17.51 -2.65 -2.90
N PHE A 47 16.65 -2.37 -1.93
CA PHE A 47 16.77 -2.95 -0.61
C PHE A 47 16.62 -4.47 -0.67
N THR A 48 17.39 -5.13 0.18
CA THR A 48 17.28 -6.58 0.40
C THR A 48 16.47 -6.86 1.67
N THR A 49 16.18 -8.14 1.92
CA THR A 49 15.55 -8.57 3.17
C THR A 49 16.41 -8.24 4.40
N GLU A 50 17.74 -8.21 4.29
CA GLU A 50 18.65 -7.84 5.38
C GLU A 50 18.54 -6.35 5.76
N ASP A 51 18.19 -5.48 4.81
CA ASP A 51 18.09 -4.04 5.03
C ASP A 51 16.86 -3.65 5.88
N LEU A 52 15.84 -4.51 5.94
CA LEU A 52 14.55 -4.23 6.59
C LEU A 52 14.70 -3.71 8.02
N LYS A 53 15.55 -4.34 8.82
CA LYS A 53 15.75 -3.96 10.23
C LYS A 53 16.33 -2.55 10.35
N GLU A 54 17.27 -2.20 9.48
CA GLU A 54 17.91 -0.87 9.51
C GLU A 54 16.97 0.21 8.96
N ILE A 55 16.20 -0.08 7.91
CA ILE A 55 15.16 0.82 7.38
C ILE A 55 14.15 1.14 8.48
N VAL A 56 13.58 0.11 9.11
CA VAL A 56 12.58 0.29 10.19
C VAL A 56 13.18 1.07 11.35
N LYS A 57 14.39 0.72 11.80
CA LYS A 57 15.07 1.44 12.90
C LYS A 57 15.25 2.93 12.60
N ARG A 58 15.70 3.29 11.39
CA ARG A 58 15.85 4.70 10.98
C ARG A 58 14.53 5.45 10.94
N CYS A 59 13.48 4.80 10.42
CA CYS A 59 12.16 5.39 10.33
C CYS A 59 11.53 5.58 11.72
N GLN A 60 11.58 4.56 12.59
CA GLN A 60 11.08 4.62 13.96
C GLN A 60 11.76 5.74 14.77
N LYS A 61 13.07 5.92 14.63
CA LYS A 61 13.80 7.02 15.29
C LYS A 61 13.27 8.41 14.90
N ASN A 62 12.65 8.53 13.73
CA ASN A 62 12.10 9.78 13.20
C ASN A 62 10.56 9.78 13.18
N ASN A 63 9.89 8.84 13.85
CA ASN A 63 8.43 8.67 13.85
C ASN A 63 7.79 8.50 12.46
N ILE A 64 8.51 7.85 11.54
CA ILE A 64 8.06 7.59 10.17
C ILE A 64 7.55 6.15 10.07
N LYS A 65 6.36 5.94 9.51
CA LYS A 65 5.81 4.60 9.26
C LYS A 65 6.46 3.96 8.03
N THR A 66 6.53 2.64 8.03
CA THR A 66 7.18 1.87 6.97
C THR A 66 6.20 0.91 6.32
N TYR A 67 6.00 1.05 5.01
CA TYR A 67 5.12 0.17 4.26
C TYR A 67 5.87 -0.61 3.18
N LEU A 68 5.78 -1.93 3.24
CA LEU A 68 6.41 -2.81 2.25
C LEU A 68 5.45 -3.04 1.07
N THR A 69 5.91 -2.82 -0.16
CA THR A 69 5.10 -3.13 -1.35
C THR A 69 5.33 -4.57 -1.79
N ILE A 70 4.25 -5.35 -1.94
CA ILE A 70 4.25 -6.68 -2.56
C ILE A 70 3.27 -6.63 -3.73
N ASN A 71 3.80 -6.20 -4.86
CA ASN A 71 3.00 -5.59 -5.90
C ASN A 71 3.31 -6.15 -7.31
N THR A 72 3.93 -7.32 -7.32
CA THR A 72 4.13 -8.19 -8.50
C THR A 72 3.08 -9.27 -8.58
N ILE A 73 2.79 -9.73 -9.81
CA ILE A 73 1.99 -10.92 -10.02
C ILE A 73 2.74 -12.09 -9.38
N LEU A 74 2.05 -12.87 -8.55
CA LEU A 74 2.63 -14.04 -7.90
C LEU A 74 2.24 -15.28 -8.69
N TYR A 75 3.23 -16.08 -9.03
CA TYR A 75 3.06 -17.45 -9.50
C TYR A 75 3.33 -18.42 -8.34
N ASP A 76 2.96 -19.69 -8.51
CA ASP A 76 3.14 -20.71 -7.46
C ASP A 76 4.58 -20.79 -6.93
N HIS A 77 5.57 -20.56 -7.80
CA HIS A 77 6.98 -20.56 -7.40
C HIS A 77 7.39 -19.34 -6.55
N ASP A 78 6.66 -18.22 -6.66
CA ASP A 78 6.91 -16.99 -5.89
C ASP A 78 6.33 -17.06 -4.48
N LEU A 79 5.36 -17.96 -4.22
CA LEU A 79 4.63 -17.99 -2.95
C LEU A 79 5.54 -18.24 -1.76
N ASN A 80 6.56 -19.10 -1.89
CA ASN A 80 7.49 -19.38 -0.80
C ASN A 80 8.36 -18.16 -0.47
N LEU A 81 8.84 -17.45 -1.50
CA LEU A 81 9.62 -16.23 -1.34
C LEU A 81 8.77 -15.12 -0.71
N MET A 82 7.56 -14.90 -1.22
CA MET A 82 6.59 -13.95 -0.68
C MET A 82 6.32 -14.21 0.81
N LYS A 83 6.05 -15.46 1.19
CA LYS A 83 5.81 -15.83 2.58
C LYS A 83 7.02 -15.56 3.47
N SER A 84 8.23 -15.85 2.98
CA SER A 84 9.47 -15.56 3.71
C SER A 84 9.64 -14.06 3.95
N ILE A 85 9.50 -13.26 2.89
CA ILE A 85 9.60 -11.80 2.93
C ILE A 85 8.62 -11.19 3.94
N MET A 86 7.36 -11.63 3.95
CA MET A 86 6.33 -11.09 4.85
C MET A 86 6.60 -11.41 6.31
N ARG A 87 7.12 -12.60 6.61
CA ARG A 87 7.54 -12.94 7.98
C ARG A 87 8.71 -12.06 8.42
N THR A 88 9.73 -11.92 7.59
CA THR A 88 10.88 -11.06 7.90
C THR A 88 10.46 -9.59 8.07
N ALA A 89 9.54 -9.09 7.24
CA ALA A 89 8.98 -7.75 7.37
C ALA A 89 8.22 -7.55 8.69
N LYS A 90 7.40 -8.54 9.08
CA LYS A 90 6.69 -8.54 10.37
C LYS A 90 7.67 -8.53 11.54
N GLU A 91 8.67 -9.40 11.52
CA GLU A 91 9.71 -9.50 12.55
C GLU A 91 10.56 -8.23 12.65
N ALA A 92 10.85 -7.58 11.52
CA ALA A 92 11.57 -6.32 11.48
C ALA A 92 10.76 -5.13 12.01
N GLY A 93 9.44 -5.26 12.17
CA GLY A 93 8.56 -4.19 12.64
C GLY A 93 8.07 -3.25 11.54
N VAL A 94 7.94 -3.74 10.30
CA VAL A 94 7.27 -3.00 9.22
C VAL A 94 5.82 -2.69 9.64
N SER A 95 5.38 -1.46 9.39
CA SER A 95 4.07 -0.97 9.86
C SER A 95 2.89 -1.61 9.11
N ALA A 96 3.02 -1.80 7.80
CA ALA A 96 2.02 -2.50 6.98
C ALA A 96 2.63 -2.99 5.65
N ALA A 97 1.91 -3.83 4.92
CA ALA A 97 2.25 -4.19 3.55
C ALA A 97 1.16 -3.71 2.58
N ILE A 98 1.57 -3.08 1.47
CA ILE A 98 0.72 -2.66 0.36
C ILE A 98 0.68 -3.81 -0.66
N ILE A 99 -0.47 -4.47 -0.77
CA ILE A 99 -0.60 -5.76 -1.47
C ILE A 99 -1.73 -5.70 -2.49
N MET A 100 -1.54 -6.36 -3.64
CA MET A 100 -2.60 -6.57 -4.64
C MET A 100 -3.08 -8.02 -4.75
N ASP A 101 -2.19 -8.99 -4.53
CA ASP A 101 -2.50 -10.40 -4.72
C ASP A 101 -3.32 -10.95 -3.56
N GLN A 102 -4.41 -11.67 -3.86
CA GLN A 102 -5.35 -12.17 -2.86
C GLN A 102 -4.72 -13.23 -1.95
N ALA A 103 -3.84 -14.09 -2.46
CA ALA A 103 -3.15 -15.09 -1.65
C ALA A 103 -2.16 -14.42 -0.69
N ALA A 104 -1.48 -13.36 -1.14
CA ALA A 104 -0.62 -12.55 -0.27
C ALA A 104 -1.43 -11.76 0.78
N ILE A 105 -2.58 -11.18 0.42
CA ILE A 105 -3.49 -10.51 1.38
C ILE A 105 -3.90 -11.49 2.49
N GLN A 106 -4.33 -12.69 2.09
CA GLN A 106 -4.75 -13.73 3.03
C GLN A 106 -3.60 -14.13 3.96
N TYR A 107 -2.42 -14.40 3.40
CA TYR A 107 -1.25 -14.78 4.19
C TYR A 107 -0.79 -13.67 5.15
N ALA A 108 -0.82 -12.40 4.72
CA ALA A 108 -0.50 -11.26 5.59
C ALA A 108 -1.32 -11.27 6.88
N ARG A 109 -2.63 -11.53 6.74
CA ARG A 109 -3.55 -11.59 7.87
C ARG A 109 -3.26 -12.77 8.78
N GLU A 110 -2.95 -13.94 8.21
CA GLU A 110 -2.58 -15.14 8.97
C GLU A 110 -1.35 -14.91 9.85
N VAL A 111 -0.36 -14.15 9.35
CA VAL A 111 0.85 -13.80 10.12
C VAL A 111 0.72 -12.50 10.92
N GLY A 112 -0.45 -11.86 10.90
CA GLY A 112 -0.73 -10.61 11.61
C GLY A 112 0.07 -9.39 11.10
N LEU A 113 0.47 -9.37 9.83
CA LEU A 113 1.05 -8.20 9.16
C LEU A 113 -0.08 -7.31 8.65
N PRO A 114 -0.20 -6.04 9.11
CA PRO A 114 -1.25 -5.15 8.64
C PRO A 114 -1.21 -4.98 7.12
N VAL A 115 -2.39 -4.95 6.49
CA VAL A 115 -2.53 -4.87 5.03
C VAL A 115 -3.07 -3.51 4.66
N HIS A 116 -2.49 -2.90 3.64
CA HIS A 116 -3.08 -1.82 2.85
C HIS A 116 -3.40 -2.37 1.45
N ILE A 117 -4.59 -2.08 0.94
CA ILE A 117 -5.00 -2.57 -0.39
C ILE A 117 -4.39 -1.70 -1.48
N SER A 118 -3.59 -2.32 -2.36
CA SER A 118 -2.90 -1.63 -3.45
C SER A 118 -3.86 -1.07 -4.50
N THR A 119 -3.54 0.11 -5.02
CA THR A 119 -4.22 0.73 -6.18
C THR A 119 -4.26 -0.19 -7.41
N GLN A 120 -3.39 -1.20 -7.49
CA GLN A 120 -3.37 -2.19 -8.57
C GLN A 120 -4.62 -3.08 -8.62
N LEU A 121 -5.38 -3.20 -7.52
CA LEU A 121 -6.70 -3.83 -7.55
C LEU A 121 -7.78 -2.95 -8.20
N ASN A 122 -7.48 -1.66 -8.38
CA ASN A 122 -8.31 -0.66 -9.04
C ASN A 122 -9.74 -0.64 -8.44
N ILE A 123 -9.79 -0.12 -7.20
CA ILE A 123 -11.01 0.12 -6.41
C ILE A 123 -11.63 1.45 -6.88
N THR A 124 -12.80 1.37 -7.50
CA THR A 124 -13.51 2.53 -8.10
C THR A 124 -14.85 2.85 -7.46
N ASN A 125 -15.34 2.01 -6.55
CA ASN A 125 -16.69 2.10 -6.01
C ASN A 125 -16.76 1.60 -4.55
N ILE A 126 -17.82 2.00 -3.85
CA ILE A 126 -18.02 1.71 -2.43
C ILE A 126 -18.23 0.22 -2.13
N GLU A 127 -18.85 -0.54 -3.03
CA GLU A 127 -19.08 -1.97 -2.80
C GLU A 127 -17.77 -2.76 -2.81
N THR A 128 -16.81 -2.33 -3.64
CA THR A 128 -15.45 -2.88 -3.62
C THR A 128 -14.70 -2.50 -2.34
N VAL A 129 -14.94 -1.29 -1.80
CA VAL A 129 -14.42 -0.90 -0.48
C VAL A 129 -14.99 -1.83 0.60
N LYS A 130 -16.30 -2.07 0.63
CA LYS A 130 -16.92 -3.00 1.60
C LYS A 130 -16.34 -4.41 1.50
N PHE A 131 -16.14 -4.91 0.29
CA PHE A 131 -15.54 -6.21 0.07
C PHE A 131 -14.14 -6.31 0.70
N TYR A 132 -13.27 -5.33 0.42
CA TYR A 132 -11.91 -5.36 0.95
C TYR A 132 -11.81 -4.96 2.43
N ALA A 133 -12.85 -4.35 3.01
CA ALA A 133 -12.87 -3.93 4.41
C ALA A 133 -12.80 -5.12 5.37
N MET A 134 -13.22 -6.31 4.89
CA MET A 134 -13.05 -7.57 5.61
C MET A 134 -11.57 -7.94 5.82
N PHE A 135 -10.65 -7.36 5.05
CA PHE A 135 -9.23 -7.73 5.00
C PHE A 135 -8.28 -6.61 5.42
N SER A 136 -8.70 -5.34 5.35
CA SER A 136 -7.81 -4.19 5.54
C SER A 136 -8.54 -2.95 6.03
N ASP A 137 -7.84 -2.15 6.83
CA ASP A 137 -8.29 -0.84 7.31
C ASP A 137 -7.94 0.31 6.36
N VAL A 138 -7.11 0.09 5.34
CA VAL A 138 -6.60 1.15 4.45
C VAL A 138 -6.67 0.73 3.00
N MET A 139 -7.25 1.57 2.16
CA MET A 139 -7.41 1.27 0.73
C MET A 139 -6.89 2.40 -0.12
N VAL A 140 -6.01 2.05 -1.07
CA VAL A 140 -5.56 3.00 -2.08
C VAL A 140 -6.51 2.94 -3.27
N LEU A 141 -7.24 4.03 -3.51
CA LEU A 141 -8.22 4.09 -4.59
C LEU A 141 -7.55 4.11 -5.97
N ALA A 142 -8.36 3.81 -6.98
CA ALA A 142 -7.99 3.91 -8.37
C ALA A 142 -7.66 5.36 -8.78
N ARG A 143 -6.72 5.53 -9.72
CA ARG A 143 -6.19 6.85 -10.11
C ARG A 143 -7.04 7.56 -11.15
N GLU A 144 -7.92 6.83 -11.81
CA GLU A 144 -8.92 7.36 -12.73
C GLU A 144 -10.12 8.03 -12.02
N LEU A 145 -10.23 7.91 -10.69
CA LEU A 145 -11.31 8.57 -9.95
C LEU A 145 -11.08 10.08 -9.87
N THR A 146 -12.14 10.82 -10.18
CA THR A 146 -12.23 12.25 -9.88
C THR A 146 -12.31 12.49 -8.37
N LEU A 147 -11.87 13.67 -7.91
CA LEU A 147 -12.02 14.06 -6.50
C LEU A 147 -13.49 14.01 -6.02
N ALA A 148 -14.45 14.28 -6.91
CA ALA A 148 -15.87 14.15 -6.59
C ALA A 148 -16.29 12.69 -6.34
N GLN A 149 -15.73 11.72 -7.09
CA GLN A 149 -15.95 10.29 -6.84
C GLN A 149 -15.29 9.84 -5.53
N VAL A 150 -14.05 10.26 -5.28
CA VAL A 150 -13.35 9.98 -4.01
C VAL A 150 -14.15 10.52 -2.83
N LYS A 151 -14.61 11.77 -2.90
CA LYS A 151 -15.45 12.39 -1.86
C LYS A 151 -16.71 11.58 -1.57
N ARG A 152 -17.41 11.11 -2.60
CA ARG A 152 -18.62 10.27 -2.41
C ARG A 152 -18.29 8.96 -1.70
N ILE A 153 -17.17 8.31 -2.05
CA ILE A 153 -16.74 7.08 -1.38
C ILE A 153 -16.45 7.35 0.10
N THR A 154 -15.70 8.41 0.42
CA THR A 154 -15.36 8.75 1.81
C THR A 154 -16.59 9.12 2.63
N GLU A 155 -17.51 9.90 2.08
CA GLU A 155 -18.77 10.25 2.76
C GLU A 155 -19.65 9.01 3.03
N THR A 156 -19.67 8.05 2.11
CA THR A 156 -20.43 6.80 2.31
C THR A 156 -19.79 5.91 3.36
N ILE A 157 -18.45 5.83 3.43
CA ILE A 157 -17.74 5.12 4.53
C ILE A 157 -18.18 5.67 5.88
N ASP A 158 -18.25 7.00 6.00
CA ASP A 158 -18.68 7.65 7.24
C ASP A 158 -20.15 7.40 7.56
N LYS A 159 -21.03 7.53 6.56
CA LYS A 159 -22.47 7.38 6.70
C LYS A 159 -22.89 5.95 7.06
N GLU A 160 -22.26 4.96 6.44
CA GLU A 160 -22.59 3.54 6.62
C GLU A 160 -21.73 2.86 7.69
N ASN A 161 -20.84 3.61 8.34
CA ASN A 161 -19.91 3.13 9.37
C ASN A 161 -19.12 1.89 8.90
N ILE A 162 -18.51 1.98 7.72
CA ILE A 162 -17.73 0.89 7.15
C ILE A 162 -16.39 0.79 7.88
N THR A 163 -16.20 -0.29 8.64
CA THR A 163 -15.00 -0.53 9.45
C THR A 163 -14.13 -1.64 8.88
N GLY A 164 -12.83 -1.53 9.14
CA GLY A 164 -11.85 -2.57 8.83
C GLY A 164 -11.66 -3.55 10.00
N PRO A 165 -10.67 -4.46 9.90
CA PRO A 165 -10.40 -5.46 10.94
C PRO A 165 -10.00 -4.87 12.30
N SER A 166 -9.52 -3.63 12.35
CA SER A 166 -9.21 -2.93 13.60
C SER A 166 -10.45 -2.50 14.38
N GLY A 167 -11.64 -2.50 13.76
CA GLY A 167 -12.85 -1.91 14.30
C GLY A 167 -12.98 -0.41 14.03
N GLU A 168 -11.93 0.23 13.51
CA GLU A 168 -11.96 1.63 13.07
C GLU A 168 -12.50 1.77 11.65
N LYS A 169 -12.97 2.97 11.30
CA LYS A 169 -13.43 3.27 9.95
C LYS A 169 -12.32 3.05 8.92
N VAL A 170 -12.69 2.50 7.77
CA VAL A 170 -11.77 2.34 6.64
C VAL A 170 -11.21 3.71 6.25
N ARG A 171 -9.89 3.78 6.09
CA ARG A 171 -9.16 4.96 5.63
C ARG A 171 -8.89 4.86 4.14
N ILE A 172 -9.04 5.98 3.44
CA ILE A 172 -8.77 6.09 2.01
C ILE A 172 -7.44 6.78 1.79
N GLU A 173 -6.61 6.17 0.94
CA GLU A 173 -5.37 6.73 0.43
C GLU A 173 -5.52 7.05 -1.07
N VAL A 174 -4.90 8.14 -1.52
CA VAL A 174 -4.91 8.57 -2.92
C VAL A 174 -3.51 8.95 -3.39
N PHE A 175 -3.17 8.58 -4.63
CA PHE A 175 -1.93 9.01 -5.25
C PHE A 175 -2.03 10.47 -5.72
N VAL A 176 -1.16 11.33 -5.20
CA VAL A 176 -1.10 12.75 -5.58
C VAL A 176 -0.27 12.97 -6.85
N HIS A 177 0.83 12.23 -6.99
CA HIS A 177 1.80 12.38 -8.08
C HIS A 177 2.47 11.03 -8.39
N GLY A 178 2.79 10.79 -9.66
CA GLY A 178 3.53 9.61 -10.10
C GLY A 178 3.16 9.15 -11.51
N ALA A 179 3.89 8.17 -12.03
CA ALA A 179 3.63 7.60 -13.35
C ALA A 179 2.37 6.72 -13.34
N LEU A 180 1.46 6.91 -14.30
CA LEU A 180 0.32 6.00 -14.54
C LEU A 180 0.83 4.58 -14.85
N CYS A 181 0.30 3.57 -14.15
CA CYS A 181 0.65 2.18 -14.43
C CYS A 181 -0.18 1.69 -15.61
N MET A 182 0.47 1.18 -16.66
CA MET A 182 -0.18 0.36 -17.67
C MET A 182 -0.11 -1.10 -17.23
N ALA A 183 -1.26 -1.79 -17.13
CA ALA A 183 -1.33 -3.16 -16.67
C ALA A 183 -1.07 -4.15 -17.83
N VAL A 184 -0.33 -5.22 -17.54
CA VAL A 184 -0.29 -6.43 -18.38
C VAL A 184 -1.29 -7.43 -17.81
N SER A 185 -2.26 -7.84 -18.63
CA SER A 185 -3.38 -8.75 -18.33
C SER A 185 -4.59 -8.17 -17.57
N GLY A 186 -5.44 -7.38 -18.26
CA GLY A 186 -6.88 -7.71 -18.23
C GLY A 186 -7.87 -6.73 -17.61
N LYS A 187 -7.62 -5.41 -17.58
CA LYS A 187 -8.75 -4.46 -17.57
C LYS A 187 -8.87 -3.89 -18.98
N CYS A 188 -9.88 -4.35 -19.72
CA CYS A 188 -10.12 -3.89 -21.07
C CYS A 188 -10.34 -2.38 -21.04
N TYR A 189 -9.58 -1.61 -21.84
CA TYR A 189 -9.76 -0.17 -21.94
C TYR A 189 -11.22 0.23 -22.26
N MET A 190 -11.96 -0.63 -22.97
CA MET A 190 -13.40 -0.43 -23.23
C MET A 190 -14.24 -0.36 -21.96
N SER A 191 -13.83 -0.96 -20.84
CA SER A 191 -14.55 -0.86 -19.57
C SER A 191 -14.50 0.55 -18.97
N LEU A 192 -13.60 1.42 -19.44
CA LEU A 192 -13.58 2.84 -19.08
C LEU A 192 -14.62 3.65 -19.88
N SER A 193 -15.11 3.12 -21.00
CA SER A 193 -15.94 3.84 -21.97
C SER A 193 -17.44 3.78 -21.68
N THR A 194 -17.85 3.23 -20.53
CA THR A 194 -19.25 3.18 -20.11
C THR A 194 -19.56 4.32 -19.15
N HIS A 195 -19.51 5.55 -19.63
CA HIS A 195 -20.16 6.73 -19.04
C HIS A 195 -20.53 7.72 -20.14
#